data_AF-A0A9E2Z4J0-F1
#
_entry.id   AF-A0A9E2Z4J0-F1
#
_cell.length_a   1.000
_cell.length_b   1.000
_cell.length_c   1.000
_cell.angle_alpha   90.00
_cell.angle_beta   90.00
_cell.angle_gamma   90.00
#
_symmetry.space_group_name_H-M   'P 1'
#
loop_
_entity.id
_entity.type
_entity.pdbx_description
1 polymer ?
#
loop_
_entity_poly.entity_id
_entity_poly.type
_entity_poly.pdbx_seq_one_letter_code
_entity_poly.pdbx_strand_id
1 'polypeptide(L)'
;MKLVVVSNRVARANANEPMTGGLAAALLPVVENSGAIWVGSSGRVRDGFQKDPFAEIEALGLGALAMLDLPAAHYGGYYEGFANSALWPALHSRSDLIHISPGDYLSYREVNAFMARALLRFNKTDTAFWVQDYHFLALGAELRELGIVGPIGFFLHTPWPARSIIEGVPHHRELIEAMLAYDLIGFQTEDDRDNFLGYVKAELGLAVRDDVVISQTGRTRAAVFPIGIDAEKFATMAAKAVTHPDVSRLRRSLNGERLAIGVDRLDYSKGLVNRISAFDQMWTHHPHLARTVSLLQIATPSRGAIEAYGKLQSDVARLVSDVNGRHGEVDWTPIRYLNKGFGQAVLAGLYRTAQVGVVTPLHDGMNLVAKEYVAAQNPSDPGVLVLSKFAGAAKELDAALLVNPHDVDGMARTLATALAMPLTERRMRYEAMIGKLRERSIQQWFADFIEALQDSQADTDKAPMAPLEDSPPALWPLRTAGSAVRLH
;
A
#
# COMPACT_ATOMS: atom_id res chain seq x y z
N MET A 1 -19.87 17.86 6.10
CA MET A 1 -18.67 17.88 5.23
C MET A 1 -18.91 16.95 4.04
N LYS A 2 -18.66 17.41 2.80
CA LYS A 2 -18.64 16.54 1.62
C LYS A 2 -17.23 16.03 1.40
N LEU A 3 -17.05 14.72 1.25
CA LEU A 3 -15.72 14.13 1.11
C LEU A 3 -15.43 13.78 -0.35
N VAL A 4 -14.28 14.23 -0.84
CA VAL A 4 -13.72 13.82 -2.13
C VAL A 4 -12.43 13.05 -1.88
N VAL A 5 -12.48 11.74 -2.10
CA VAL A 5 -11.31 10.86 -1.97
C VAL A 5 -10.56 10.84 -3.30
N VAL A 6 -9.24 10.96 -3.29
CA VAL A 6 -8.42 11.01 -4.50
C VAL A 6 -7.33 9.95 -4.44
N SER A 7 -7.26 9.05 -5.42
CA SER A 7 -6.19 8.06 -5.52
C SER A 7 -5.72 7.88 -6.96
N ASN A 8 -4.53 7.30 -7.16
CA ASN A 8 -3.96 7.15 -8.51
C ASN A 8 -4.89 6.35 -9.43
N ARG A 9 -5.58 5.33 -8.89
CA ARG A 9 -6.52 4.50 -9.65
C ARG A 9 -7.81 4.30 -8.86
N VAL A 10 -8.94 4.34 -9.57
CA VAL A 10 -10.24 3.87 -9.07
C VAL A 10 -10.42 2.43 -9.50
N ALA A 11 -10.79 1.56 -8.58
CA ALA A 11 -11.15 0.18 -8.88
C ALA A 11 -12.66 0.05 -9.03
N ARG A 12 -13.11 -0.67 -10.07
CA ARG A 12 -14.51 -1.11 -10.17
C ARG A 12 -14.69 -2.36 -9.33
N ALA A 13 -15.85 -2.51 -8.70
CA ALA A 13 -16.22 -3.72 -7.96
C ALA A 13 -16.60 -4.86 -8.93
N ASN A 14 -15.66 -5.37 -9.71
CA ASN A 14 -15.88 -6.57 -10.52
C ASN A 14 -15.58 -7.81 -9.67
N ALA A 15 -16.62 -8.59 -9.34
CA ALA A 15 -16.52 -9.76 -8.46
C ALA A 15 -15.52 -10.84 -8.92
N ASN A 16 -15.19 -10.85 -10.22
CA ASN A 16 -14.27 -11.81 -10.84
C ASN A 16 -12.87 -11.23 -11.14
N GLU A 17 -12.64 -9.94 -10.87
CA GLU A 17 -11.33 -9.33 -11.06
C GLU A 17 -10.54 -9.29 -9.74
N PRO A 18 -9.22 -9.55 -9.78
CA PRO A 18 -8.39 -9.39 -8.61
C PRO A 18 -8.44 -7.92 -8.17
N MET A 19 -8.93 -7.67 -6.95
CA MET A 19 -8.75 -6.38 -6.28
C MET A 19 -7.25 -6.23 -5.98
N THR A 20 -6.53 -5.64 -6.92
CA THR A 20 -5.09 -5.46 -6.83
C THR A 20 -4.81 -4.20 -6.01
N GLY A 21 -4.57 -4.38 -4.71
CA GLY A 21 -4.24 -3.31 -3.78
C GLY A 21 -5.31 -3.13 -2.71
N GLY A 22 -4.87 -3.08 -1.45
CA GLY A 22 -5.74 -2.97 -0.27
C GLY A 22 -6.62 -1.73 -0.23
N LEU A 23 -6.22 -0.66 -0.94
CA LEU A 23 -6.94 0.61 -0.96
C LEU A 23 -8.35 0.50 -1.55
N ALA A 24 -8.54 -0.31 -2.60
CA ALA A 24 -9.86 -0.49 -3.20
C ALA A 24 -10.83 -1.21 -2.26
N ALA A 25 -10.35 -2.25 -1.57
CA ALA A 25 -11.12 -2.96 -0.55
C ALA A 25 -11.53 -2.05 0.61
N ALA A 26 -10.69 -1.06 0.91
CA ALA A 26 -10.94 -0.09 1.94
C ALA A 26 -11.94 1.00 1.54
N LEU A 27 -11.79 1.59 0.34
CA LEU A 27 -12.55 2.77 -0.04
C LEU A 27 -13.93 2.45 -0.65
N LEU A 28 -14.12 1.32 -1.33
CA LEU A 28 -15.41 1.00 -1.95
C LEU A 28 -16.59 1.02 -0.95
N PRO A 29 -16.52 0.32 0.20
CA PRO A 29 -17.62 0.33 1.17
C PRO A 29 -17.83 1.72 1.78
N VAL A 30 -16.76 2.50 1.93
CA VAL A 30 -16.84 3.87 2.44
C VAL A 30 -17.60 4.77 1.47
N VAL A 31 -17.24 4.74 0.18
CA VAL A 31 -17.88 5.54 -0.87
C VAL A 31 -19.36 5.17 -0.98
N GLU A 32 -19.66 3.88 -1.00
CA GLU A 32 -21.03 3.35 -1.10
C GLU A 32 -21.95 3.84 0.03
N ASN A 33 -21.43 4.00 1.25
CA ASN A 33 -22.23 4.28 2.44
C ASN A 33 -22.14 5.72 2.97
N SER A 34 -21.16 6.52 2.54
CA SER A 34 -20.93 7.88 3.10
C SER A 34 -21.37 9.02 2.19
N GLY A 35 -21.65 8.75 0.91
CA GLY A 35 -21.88 9.79 -0.08
C GLY A 35 -20.61 10.48 -0.58
N ALA A 36 -19.43 9.95 -0.25
CA ALA A 36 -18.16 10.43 -0.78
C ALA A 36 -18.07 10.25 -2.31
N ILE A 37 -17.27 11.09 -2.95
CA ILE A 37 -16.90 10.94 -4.36
C ILE A 37 -15.46 10.44 -4.41
N TRP A 38 -15.22 9.31 -5.07
CA TRP A 38 -13.89 8.77 -5.27
C TRP A 38 -13.38 9.07 -6.67
N VAL A 39 -12.38 9.93 -6.75
CA VAL A 39 -11.75 10.42 -7.98
C VAL A 39 -10.41 9.73 -8.20
N GLY A 40 -10.10 9.32 -9.42
CA GLY A 40 -8.80 8.77 -9.77
C GLY A 40 -8.73 8.30 -11.22
N SER A 41 -7.61 7.71 -11.64
CA SER A 41 -7.47 7.28 -13.04
C SER A 41 -8.44 6.15 -13.39
N SER A 42 -8.98 6.22 -14.62
CA SER A 42 -9.70 5.13 -15.31
C SER A 42 -8.78 3.96 -15.70
N GLY A 43 -7.46 4.18 -15.67
CA GLY A 43 -6.46 3.28 -16.27
C GLY A 43 -6.23 3.53 -17.77
N ARG A 44 -6.96 4.46 -18.39
CA ARG A 44 -6.71 4.91 -19.76
C ARG A 44 -5.90 6.21 -19.77
N VAL A 45 -5.23 6.42 -20.89
CA VAL A 45 -4.55 7.68 -21.20
C VAL A 45 -5.24 8.36 -22.37
N ARG A 46 -5.18 9.69 -22.41
CA ARG A 46 -5.74 10.49 -23.50
C ARG A 46 -4.74 11.46 -24.10
N ASP A 47 -4.90 11.69 -25.39
CA ASP A 47 -4.23 12.76 -26.11
C ASP A 47 -5.05 14.06 -26.02
N GLY A 48 -4.37 15.20 -26.13
CA GLY A 48 -4.99 16.53 -26.00
C GLY A 48 -6.06 16.87 -27.05
N PHE A 49 -6.25 16.04 -28.08
CA PHE A 49 -7.16 16.28 -29.21
C PHE A 49 -8.53 15.57 -29.11
N GLN A 50 -8.76 14.74 -28.08
CA GLN A 50 -10.02 14.00 -27.93
C GLN A 50 -11.17 14.88 -27.40
N LYS A 51 -12.34 14.83 -28.06
CA LYS A 51 -13.54 15.59 -27.70
C LYS A 51 -14.39 14.97 -26.58
N ASP A 52 -14.11 13.71 -26.20
CA ASP A 52 -14.87 13.00 -25.17
C ASP A 52 -14.64 13.58 -23.77
N PRO A 53 -15.64 13.46 -22.85
CA PRO A 53 -15.49 13.88 -21.47
C PRO A 53 -14.27 13.18 -20.85
N PHE A 54 -13.34 13.94 -20.29
CA PHE A 54 -12.15 13.36 -19.65
C PHE A 54 -12.46 12.63 -18.33
N ALA A 55 -13.71 12.68 -17.88
CA ALA A 55 -14.18 12.06 -16.65
C ALA A 55 -15.47 11.26 -16.92
N GLU A 56 -15.48 10.00 -16.51
CA GLU A 56 -16.67 9.15 -16.43
C GLU A 56 -17.13 9.11 -14.97
N ILE A 57 -18.39 9.47 -14.71
CA ILE A 57 -18.96 9.47 -13.35
C ILE A 57 -20.03 8.37 -13.25
N GLU A 58 -19.86 7.48 -12.28
CA GLU A 58 -20.75 6.35 -12.00
C GLU A 58 -21.27 6.46 -10.56
N ALA A 59 -22.57 6.27 -10.35
CA ALA A 59 -23.14 6.24 -9.00
C ALA A 59 -22.75 4.93 -8.30
N LEU A 60 -22.40 5.02 -7.01
CA LEU A 60 -22.09 3.86 -6.17
C LEU A 60 -22.74 4.05 -4.80
N GLY A 61 -23.88 3.38 -4.58
CA GLY A 61 -24.67 3.55 -3.37
C GLY A 61 -25.09 5.01 -3.17
N LEU A 62 -24.72 5.60 -2.04
CA LEU A 62 -24.93 7.01 -1.73
C LEU A 62 -23.90 7.94 -2.38
N GLY A 63 -22.76 7.39 -2.83
CA GLY A 63 -21.62 8.13 -3.38
C GLY A 63 -21.46 7.97 -4.89
N ALA A 64 -20.26 8.29 -5.39
CA ALA A 64 -19.93 8.16 -6.81
C ALA A 64 -18.45 7.86 -7.05
N LEU A 65 -18.18 7.17 -8.15
CA LEU A 65 -16.85 7.01 -8.73
C LEU A 65 -16.68 8.02 -9.86
N ALA A 66 -15.54 8.71 -9.90
CA ALA A 66 -15.17 9.65 -10.96
C ALA A 66 -13.81 9.22 -11.56
N MET A 67 -13.88 8.60 -12.73
CA MET A 67 -12.72 8.01 -13.40
C MET A 67 -12.17 8.97 -14.46
N LEU A 68 -10.89 9.32 -14.35
CA LEU A 68 -10.23 10.30 -15.20
C LEU A 68 -9.25 9.62 -16.16
N ASP A 69 -9.27 10.01 -17.43
CA ASP A 69 -8.24 9.61 -18.38
C ASP A 69 -7.03 10.55 -18.21
N LEU A 70 -5.86 9.99 -17.88
CA LEU A 70 -4.65 10.78 -17.60
C LEU A 70 -3.97 11.28 -18.90
N PRO A 71 -3.22 12.39 -18.87
CA PRO A 71 -2.50 12.88 -20.04
C PRO A 71 -1.44 11.88 -20.53
N ALA A 72 -1.60 11.37 -21.76
CA ALA A 72 -0.69 10.36 -22.32
C ALA A 72 0.77 10.82 -22.36
N ALA A 73 0.99 12.11 -22.70
CA ALA A 73 2.30 12.73 -22.78
C ALA A 73 3.12 12.67 -21.47
N HIS A 74 2.45 12.57 -20.32
CA HIS A 74 3.10 12.57 -19.00
C HIS A 74 2.98 11.25 -18.26
N TYR A 75 2.14 10.31 -18.71
CA TYR A 75 1.85 9.08 -17.97
C TYR A 75 3.10 8.24 -17.70
N GLY A 76 3.95 8.03 -18.71
CA GLY A 76 5.18 7.25 -18.57
C GLY A 76 6.13 7.84 -17.52
N GLY A 77 6.48 9.12 -17.66
CA GLY A 77 7.39 9.80 -16.72
C GLY A 77 6.82 9.97 -15.31
N TYR A 78 5.50 10.10 -15.18
CA TYR A 78 4.81 10.14 -13.88
C TYR A 78 4.78 8.78 -13.20
N TYR A 79 4.16 7.78 -13.85
CA TYR A 79 3.82 6.52 -13.21
C TYR A 79 4.98 5.54 -13.24
N GLU A 80 5.59 5.32 -14.40
CA GLU A 80 6.71 4.37 -14.53
C GLU A 80 8.02 5.01 -14.10
N GLY A 81 8.23 6.29 -14.42
CA GLY A 81 9.37 7.10 -14.01
C GLY A 81 9.32 7.47 -12.52
N PHE A 82 8.98 8.71 -12.20
CA PHE A 82 9.18 9.26 -10.85
C PHE A 82 8.46 8.47 -9.75
N ALA A 83 7.20 8.09 -9.93
CA ALA A 83 6.45 7.40 -8.89
C ALA A 83 7.00 5.99 -8.59
N ASN A 84 7.24 5.15 -9.61
CA ASN A 84 7.59 3.74 -9.40
C ASN A 84 9.08 3.38 -9.60
N SER A 85 9.87 4.28 -10.18
CA SER A 85 11.33 4.12 -10.33
C SER A 85 12.14 5.05 -9.41
N ALA A 86 11.53 6.07 -8.78
CA ALA A 86 12.21 6.89 -7.77
C ALA A 86 11.57 6.80 -6.37
N LEU A 87 10.31 7.23 -6.25
CA LEU A 87 9.62 7.27 -4.96
C LEU A 87 9.43 5.86 -4.39
N TRP A 88 8.87 4.92 -5.16
CA TRP A 88 8.64 3.56 -4.66
C TRP A 88 9.92 2.89 -4.11
N PRO A 89 11.06 2.84 -4.82
CA PRO A 89 12.28 2.30 -4.25
C PRO A 89 12.74 3.05 -3.00
N ALA A 90 12.74 4.39 -3.00
CA ALA A 90 13.14 5.18 -1.83
C ALA A 90 12.26 4.88 -0.61
N LEU A 91 10.94 4.90 -0.79
CA LEU A 91 9.95 4.62 0.26
C LEU A 91 10.02 3.19 0.81
N HIS A 92 10.66 2.27 0.09
CA HIS A 92 10.90 0.89 0.54
C HIS A 92 12.37 0.62 0.88
N SER A 93 13.15 1.67 1.15
CA SER A 93 14.57 1.58 1.53
C SER A 93 15.45 0.84 0.52
N ARG A 94 15.15 0.99 -0.78
CA ARG A 94 15.88 0.43 -1.93
C ARG A 94 16.53 1.53 -2.74
N SER A 95 17.45 2.28 -2.11
CA SER A 95 18.20 3.35 -2.77
C SER A 95 19.01 2.84 -3.97
N ASP A 96 19.41 1.57 -3.95
CA ASP A 96 20.08 0.87 -5.04
C ASP A 96 19.24 0.75 -6.32
N LEU A 97 17.93 0.93 -6.23
CA LEU A 97 16.98 0.84 -7.33
C LEU A 97 16.39 2.20 -7.74
N ILE A 98 16.82 3.31 -7.14
CA ILE A 98 16.37 4.65 -7.54
C ILE A 98 16.93 4.95 -8.93
N HIS A 99 16.03 5.20 -9.88
CA HIS A 99 16.36 5.55 -11.26
C HIS A 99 15.39 6.62 -11.77
N ILE A 100 15.94 7.67 -12.37
CA ILE A 100 15.17 8.79 -12.92
C ILE A 100 15.73 9.18 -14.28
N SER A 101 14.83 9.36 -15.24
CA SER A 101 15.13 9.97 -16.54
C SER A 101 14.86 11.48 -16.52
N PRO A 102 15.56 12.28 -17.35
CA PRO A 102 15.25 13.69 -17.52
C PRO A 102 13.78 13.90 -17.88
N GLY A 103 13.07 14.74 -17.12
CA GLY A 103 11.65 15.05 -17.36
C GLY A 103 10.64 14.20 -16.59
N ASP A 104 11.05 13.14 -15.90
CA ASP A 104 10.14 12.32 -15.08
C ASP A 104 9.51 13.16 -13.95
N TYR A 105 10.32 13.94 -13.22
CA TYR A 105 9.81 14.83 -12.17
C TYR A 105 8.84 15.89 -12.72
N LEU A 106 9.14 16.46 -13.88
CA LEU A 106 8.24 17.40 -14.55
C LEU A 106 6.90 16.73 -14.89
N SER A 107 6.94 15.53 -15.47
CA SER A 107 5.73 14.76 -15.78
C SER A 107 4.94 14.43 -14.51
N TYR A 108 5.62 14.16 -13.39
CA TYR A 108 4.98 13.95 -12.10
C TYR A 108 4.23 15.19 -11.60
N ARG A 109 4.86 16.37 -11.70
CA ARG A 109 4.24 17.66 -11.39
C ARG A 109 3.06 17.95 -12.34
N GLU A 110 3.19 17.70 -13.64
CA GLU A 110 2.10 17.93 -14.60
C GLU A 110 0.86 17.07 -14.32
N VAL A 111 1.04 15.80 -13.94
CA VAL A 111 -0.09 14.94 -13.56
C VAL A 111 -0.75 15.40 -12.26
N ASN A 112 0.03 15.84 -11.26
CA ASN A 112 -0.51 16.42 -10.03
C ASN A 112 -1.31 17.70 -10.33
N ALA A 113 -0.77 18.61 -11.15
CA ALA A 113 -1.45 19.83 -11.57
C ALA A 113 -2.73 19.55 -12.38
N PHE A 114 -2.68 18.55 -13.27
CA PHE A 114 -3.86 18.08 -14.02
C PHE A 114 -4.95 17.57 -13.08
N MET A 115 -4.59 16.74 -12.11
CA MET A 115 -5.51 16.22 -11.10
C MET A 115 -6.13 17.36 -10.28
N ALA A 116 -5.35 18.35 -9.85
CA ALA A 116 -5.85 19.52 -9.12
C ALA A 116 -6.92 20.29 -9.93
N ARG A 117 -6.64 20.57 -11.22
CA ARG A 117 -7.61 21.21 -12.12
C ARG A 117 -8.88 20.39 -12.30
N ALA A 118 -8.74 19.07 -12.42
CA ALA A 118 -9.87 18.16 -12.54
C ALA A 118 -10.76 18.20 -11.29
N LEU A 119 -10.15 18.28 -10.09
CA LEU A 119 -10.84 18.26 -8.80
C LEU A 119 -11.67 19.51 -8.51
N LEU A 120 -11.39 20.64 -9.17
CA LEU A 120 -12.16 21.89 -9.00
C LEU A 120 -13.66 21.71 -9.26
N ARG A 121 -14.06 20.78 -10.14
CA ARG A 121 -15.48 20.49 -10.41
C ARG A 121 -16.24 19.94 -9.20
N PHE A 122 -15.51 19.37 -8.24
CA PHE A 122 -16.08 18.79 -7.01
C PHE A 122 -15.97 19.75 -5.82
N ASN A 123 -15.36 20.92 -6.02
CA ASN A 123 -15.26 21.94 -4.99
C ASN A 123 -16.62 22.61 -4.79
N LYS A 124 -17.16 22.48 -3.58
CA LYS A 124 -18.38 23.14 -3.11
C LYS A 124 -18.09 23.69 -1.72
N THR A 125 -18.96 24.57 -1.23
CA THR A 125 -18.98 24.94 0.19
C THR A 125 -19.02 23.66 1.03
N ASP A 126 -18.08 23.52 1.95
CA ASP A 126 -17.86 22.36 2.85
C ASP A 126 -17.26 21.08 2.22
N THR A 127 -16.61 21.17 1.06
CA THR A 127 -15.82 20.06 0.51
C THR A 127 -14.48 19.90 1.24
N ALA A 128 -14.19 18.67 1.66
CA ALA A 128 -12.86 18.24 2.09
C ALA A 128 -12.28 17.26 1.06
N PHE A 129 -10.98 17.37 0.80
CA PHE A 129 -10.24 16.48 -0.07
C PHE A 129 -9.39 15.53 0.76
N TRP A 130 -9.43 14.24 0.45
CA TRP A 130 -8.59 13.24 1.09
C TRP A 130 -7.78 12.49 0.04
N VAL A 131 -6.51 12.88 -0.07
CA VAL A 131 -5.55 12.40 -1.06
C VAL A 131 -4.83 11.16 -0.57
N GLN A 132 -4.69 10.18 -1.45
CA GLN A 132 -4.15 8.86 -1.15
C GLN A 132 -2.84 8.64 -1.91
N ASP A 133 -1.81 8.33 -1.12
CA ASP A 133 -0.57 7.67 -1.53
C ASP A 133 0.46 8.51 -2.31
N TYR A 134 1.67 7.98 -2.40
CA TYR A 134 2.89 8.65 -2.91
C TYR A 134 2.81 9.17 -4.36
N HIS A 135 1.81 8.76 -5.11
CA HIS A 135 1.54 9.28 -6.44
C HIS A 135 1.15 10.77 -6.43
N PHE A 136 0.69 11.28 -5.28
CA PHE A 136 0.15 12.62 -5.13
C PHE A 136 0.74 13.39 -3.94
N LEU A 137 2.04 13.27 -3.68
CA LEU A 137 2.72 14.05 -2.64
C LEU A 137 2.61 15.57 -2.87
N ALA A 138 2.56 15.98 -4.15
CA ALA A 138 2.50 17.37 -4.59
C ALA A 138 1.08 17.96 -4.70
N LEU A 139 0.04 17.12 -4.69
CA LEU A 139 -1.31 17.53 -5.09
C LEU A 139 -1.94 18.57 -4.16
N GLY A 140 -1.63 18.52 -2.85
CA GLY A 140 -2.10 19.52 -1.88
C GLY A 140 -1.68 20.93 -2.26
N ALA A 141 -0.40 21.12 -2.62
CA ALA A 141 0.12 22.42 -3.04
C ALA A 141 -0.55 22.91 -4.35
N GLU A 142 -0.74 22.02 -5.32
CA GLU A 142 -1.46 22.35 -6.57
C GLU A 142 -2.92 22.77 -6.30
N LEU A 143 -3.60 22.15 -5.33
CA LEU A 143 -4.95 22.55 -4.92
C LEU A 143 -4.96 23.92 -4.24
N ARG A 144 -3.98 24.20 -3.37
CA ARG A 144 -3.83 25.52 -2.73
C ARG A 144 -3.57 26.63 -3.75
N GLU A 145 -2.74 26.39 -4.76
CA GLU A 145 -2.51 27.34 -5.86
C GLU A 145 -3.79 27.70 -6.63
N LEU A 146 -4.72 26.75 -6.75
CA LEU A 146 -6.02 26.98 -7.39
C LEU A 146 -7.07 27.60 -6.45
N GLY A 147 -6.67 28.05 -5.25
CA GLY A 147 -7.52 28.75 -4.30
C GLY A 147 -8.42 27.85 -3.46
N ILE A 148 -8.12 26.54 -3.35
CA ILE A 148 -8.84 25.66 -2.42
C ILE A 148 -8.44 26.03 -0.99
N VAL A 149 -9.41 26.50 -0.21
CA VAL A 149 -9.24 26.85 1.21
C VAL A 149 -9.81 25.80 2.18
N GLY A 150 -10.61 24.85 1.69
CA GLY A 150 -11.18 23.78 2.51
C GLY A 150 -10.15 22.75 2.98
N PRO A 151 -10.55 21.79 3.85
CA PRO A 151 -9.63 20.80 4.40
C PRO A 151 -9.03 19.88 3.32
N ILE A 152 -7.72 19.67 3.37
CA ILE A 152 -6.98 18.74 2.51
C ILE A 152 -6.13 17.81 3.37
N GLY A 153 -6.57 16.56 3.49
CA GLY A 153 -5.81 15.50 4.14
C GLY A 153 -5.03 14.66 3.12
N PHE A 154 -3.89 14.12 3.54
CA PHE A 154 -3.09 13.16 2.80
C PHE A 154 -2.85 11.92 3.65
N PHE A 155 -2.92 10.72 3.07
CA PHE A 155 -2.54 9.48 3.75
C PHE A 155 -1.56 8.66 2.90
N LEU A 156 -0.41 8.31 3.49
CA LEU A 156 0.63 7.49 2.85
C LEU A 156 0.41 6.00 3.14
N HIS A 157 0.30 5.17 2.11
CA HIS A 157 0.10 3.73 2.28
C HIS A 157 1.39 2.93 2.35
N THR A 158 2.46 3.45 1.74
CA THR A 158 3.81 2.90 1.82
C THR A 158 4.49 3.30 3.13
N PRO A 159 5.65 2.72 3.48
CA PRO A 159 6.48 3.30 4.53
C PRO A 159 6.96 4.71 4.17
N TRP A 160 7.45 5.43 5.16
CA TRP A 160 8.29 6.61 4.96
C TRP A 160 9.73 6.29 5.40
N PRO A 161 10.73 6.50 4.53
CA PRO A 161 12.07 6.00 4.74
C PRO A 161 12.87 6.95 5.65
N ALA A 162 14.01 6.46 6.13
CA ALA A 162 14.97 7.31 6.85
C ALA A 162 15.45 8.48 5.95
N ARG A 163 15.83 9.59 6.60
CA ARG A 163 16.28 10.82 5.95
C ARG A 163 17.34 10.58 4.86
N SER A 164 18.39 9.80 5.16
CA SER A 164 19.48 9.53 4.22
C SER A 164 19.06 8.79 2.95
N ILE A 165 17.91 8.12 2.96
CA ILE A 165 17.37 7.43 1.78
C ILE A 165 16.56 8.40 0.92
N ILE A 166 15.69 9.21 1.52
CA ILE A 166 14.84 10.13 0.75
C ILE A 166 15.64 11.27 0.11
N GLU A 167 16.78 11.65 0.70
CA GLU A 167 17.77 12.57 0.09
C GLU A 167 18.30 12.06 -1.26
N GLY A 168 18.25 10.75 -1.50
CA GLY A 168 18.60 10.15 -2.78
C GLY A 168 17.59 10.42 -3.90
N VAL A 169 16.41 10.96 -3.59
CA VAL A 169 15.38 11.32 -4.59
C VAL A 169 15.61 12.76 -5.05
N PRO A 170 15.92 13.02 -6.33
CA PRO A 170 15.90 14.36 -6.93
C PRO A 170 14.63 15.15 -6.58
N HIS A 171 14.81 16.43 -6.30
CA HIS A 171 13.73 17.33 -5.88
C HIS A 171 13.05 16.96 -4.54
N HIS A 172 13.63 16.07 -3.73
CA HIS A 172 13.09 15.67 -2.42
C HIS A 172 12.70 16.88 -1.55
N ARG A 173 13.55 17.91 -1.48
CA ARG A 173 13.30 19.11 -0.68
C ARG A 173 12.05 19.86 -1.13
N GLU A 174 11.93 20.15 -2.42
CA GLU A 174 10.77 20.82 -3.03
C GLU A 174 9.49 20.00 -2.83
N LEU A 175 9.58 18.68 -3.00
CA LEU A 175 8.44 17.78 -2.88
C LEU A 175 7.91 17.69 -1.44
N ILE A 176 8.81 17.62 -0.46
CA ILE A 176 8.43 17.54 0.96
C ILE A 176 7.91 18.88 1.45
N GLU A 177 8.45 20.00 0.96
CA GLU A 177 7.86 21.33 1.19
C GLU A 177 6.43 21.42 0.64
N ALA A 178 6.18 20.86 -0.55
CA ALA A 178 4.84 20.79 -1.14
C ALA A 178 3.84 19.98 -0.31
N MET A 179 4.29 18.91 0.35
CA MET A 179 3.45 18.11 1.25
C MET A 179 2.94 18.94 2.43
N LEU A 180 3.65 20.01 2.84
CA LEU A 180 3.20 20.89 3.93
C LEU A 180 2.03 21.80 3.51
N ALA A 181 1.50 21.66 2.29
CA ALA A 181 0.22 22.27 1.90
C ALA A 181 -1.00 21.45 2.36
N TYR A 182 -0.79 20.22 2.83
CA TYR A 182 -1.82 19.41 3.49
C TYR A 182 -2.04 19.88 4.94
N ASP A 183 -3.30 19.86 5.39
CA ASP A 183 -3.65 20.19 6.78
C ASP A 183 -3.33 19.01 7.71
N LEU A 184 -3.52 17.78 7.21
CA LEU A 184 -3.24 16.53 7.91
C LEU A 184 -2.47 15.57 6.98
N ILE A 185 -1.35 15.04 7.47
CA ILE A 185 -0.58 13.97 6.83
C ILE A 185 -0.64 12.73 7.74
N GLY A 186 -1.29 11.68 7.26
CA GLY A 186 -1.39 10.40 7.95
C GLY A 186 -0.38 9.37 7.46
N PHE A 187 0.16 8.60 8.40
CA PHE A 187 1.11 7.51 8.17
C PHE A 187 0.60 6.18 8.73
N GLN A 188 1.21 5.07 8.31
CA GLN A 188 0.87 3.75 8.82
C GLN A 188 1.43 3.48 10.21
N THR A 189 2.65 3.94 10.50
CA THR A 189 3.35 3.68 11.75
C THR A 189 3.98 4.94 12.36
N GLU A 190 4.30 4.87 13.64
CA GLU A 190 5.06 5.93 14.34
C GLU A 190 6.45 6.14 13.72
N ASP A 191 7.14 5.06 13.33
CA ASP A 191 8.46 5.15 12.69
C ASP A 191 8.38 5.97 11.39
N ASP A 192 7.32 5.79 10.60
CA ASP A 192 7.11 6.55 9.35
C ASP A 192 6.90 8.05 9.63
N ARG A 193 6.03 8.38 10.60
CA ARG A 193 5.77 9.77 11.02
C ARG A 193 7.06 10.41 11.56
N ASP A 194 7.78 9.71 12.41
CA ASP A 194 8.98 10.24 13.08
C ASP A 194 10.10 10.47 12.07
N ASN A 195 10.25 9.60 11.07
CA ASN A 195 11.17 9.81 9.95
C ASN A 195 10.80 11.05 9.13
N PHE A 196 9.52 11.26 8.83
CA PHE A 196 9.05 12.45 8.11
C PHE A 196 9.32 13.74 8.90
N LEU A 197 8.93 13.78 10.17
CA LEU A 197 9.16 14.94 11.04
C LEU A 197 10.65 15.19 11.28
N GLY A 198 11.46 14.12 11.38
CA GLY A 198 12.92 14.19 11.46
C GLY A 198 13.53 14.83 10.22
N TYR A 199 13.05 14.47 9.03
CA TYR A 199 13.45 15.13 7.79
C TYR A 199 13.04 16.61 7.80
N VAL A 200 11.79 16.95 8.14
CA VAL A 200 11.29 18.33 8.16
C VAL A 200 12.14 19.22 9.09
N LYS A 201 12.48 18.73 10.28
CA LYS A 201 13.36 19.46 11.21
C LYS A 201 14.75 19.67 10.66
N ALA A 202 15.37 18.60 10.14
CA ALA A 202 16.79 18.61 9.83
C ALA A 202 17.12 19.21 8.46
N GLU A 203 16.28 18.94 7.47
CA GLU A 203 16.47 19.45 6.10
C GLU A 203 15.76 20.78 5.92
N LEU A 204 14.48 20.88 6.24
CA LEU A 204 13.73 22.13 6.01
C LEU A 204 13.99 23.20 7.09
N GLY A 205 14.56 22.82 8.24
CA GLY A 205 14.81 23.76 9.35
C GLY A 205 13.53 24.24 10.03
N LEU A 206 12.40 23.54 9.83
CA LEU A 206 11.10 23.95 10.34
C LEU A 206 10.88 23.43 11.76
N ALA A 207 10.25 24.27 12.58
CA ALA A 207 9.86 23.89 13.92
C ALA A 207 8.68 22.91 13.87
N VAL A 208 8.76 21.88 14.71
CA VAL A 208 7.68 20.91 14.93
C VAL A 208 7.34 20.91 16.41
N ARG A 209 6.07 21.14 16.74
CA ARG A 209 5.54 21.11 18.11
C ARG A 209 4.28 20.25 18.12
N ASP A 210 4.23 19.25 19.00
CA ASP A 210 3.10 18.33 19.12
C ASP A 210 2.66 17.74 17.77
N ASP A 211 3.65 17.26 16.99
CA ASP A 211 3.50 16.74 15.62
C ASP A 211 2.90 17.73 14.60
N VAL A 212 2.83 19.02 14.93
CA VAL A 212 2.42 20.09 14.02
C VAL A 212 3.65 20.84 13.49
N VAL A 213 3.77 20.86 12.17
CA VAL A 213 4.74 21.67 11.42
C VAL A 213 4.13 23.04 11.13
N ILE A 214 4.87 24.11 11.40
CA ILE A 214 4.51 25.48 10.99
C ILE A 214 5.41 25.87 9.83
N SER A 215 4.82 26.17 8.67
CA SER A 215 5.51 26.53 7.44
C SER A 215 4.88 27.79 6.82
N GLN A 216 5.40 28.23 5.67
CA GLN A 216 4.80 29.32 4.89
C GLN A 216 3.43 28.96 4.31
N THR A 217 3.14 27.67 4.16
CA THR A 217 1.86 27.15 3.65
C THR A 217 0.80 26.99 4.75
N GLY A 218 1.17 27.18 6.03
CA GLY A 218 0.26 27.12 7.17
C GLY A 218 0.69 26.11 8.22
N ARG A 219 -0.29 25.41 8.80
CA ARG A 219 -0.10 24.37 9.82
C ARG A 219 -0.38 23.01 9.22
N THR A 220 0.55 22.08 9.35
CA THR A 220 0.39 20.69 8.93
C THR A 220 0.55 19.77 10.13
N ARG A 221 -0.49 19.01 10.47
CA ARG A 221 -0.42 17.96 11.50
C ARG A 221 0.04 16.66 10.87
N ALA A 222 1.00 15.98 11.49
CA ALA A 222 1.37 14.61 11.15
C ALA A 222 0.79 13.64 12.19
N ALA A 223 0.18 12.54 11.75
CA ALA A 223 -0.45 11.56 12.64
C ALA A 223 -0.38 10.13 12.09
N VAL A 224 -0.70 9.14 12.93
CA VAL A 224 -0.59 7.72 12.60
C VAL A 224 -1.98 7.08 12.60
N PHE A 225 -2.34 6.43 11.48
CA PHE A 225 -3.60 5.71 11.32
C PHE A 225 -3.34 4.35 10.66
N PRO A 226 -3.07 3.28 11.42
CA PRO A 226 -2.80 1.96 10.86
C PRO A 226 -4.01 1.43 10.11
N ILE A 227 -3.89 1.18 8.81
CA ILE A 227 -5.02 0.73 7.99
C ILE A 227 -5.47 -0.70 8.37
N GLY A 228 -6.76 -0.87 8.67
CA GLY A 228 -7.38 -2.12 9.08
C GLY A 228 -7.97 -2.96 7.92
N ILE A 229 -8.68 -4.03 8.28
CA ILE A 229 -9.56 -4.78 7.37
C ILE A 229 -10.92 -5.02 8.05
N ASP A 230 -11.93 -5.41 7.27
CA ASP A 230 -13.16 -5.98 7.83
C ASP A 230 -12.96 -7.48 8.11
N ALA A 231 -12.45 -7.78 9.31
CA ALA A 231 -12.03 -9.12 9.70
C ALA A 231 -13.20 -10.13 9.70
N GLU A 232 -14.38 -9.73 10.15
CA GLU A 232 -15.56 -10.62 10.23
C GLU A 232 -16.15 -10.92 8.86
N LYS A 233 -16.23 -9.91 7.98
CA LYS A 233 -16.63 -10.11 6.58
C LYS A 233 -15.65 -11.05 5.88
N PHE A 234 -14.35 -10.87 6.11
CA PHE A 234 -13.32 -11.73 5.52
C PHE A 234 -13.37 -13.17 6.05
N ALA A 235 -13.55 -13.36 7.36
CA ALA A 235 -13.73 -14.67 7.98
C ALA A 235 -14.94 -15.42 7.40
N THR A 236 -16.06 -14.72 7.23
CA THR A 236 -17.28 -15.27 6.61
C THR A 236 -17.04 -15.66 5.16
N MET A 237 -16.34 -14.83 4.39
CA MET A 237 -15.96 -15.12 3.01
C MET A 237 -15.06 -16.36 2.93
N ALA A 238 -14.04 -16.45 3.79
CA ALA A 238 -13.12 -17.57 3.85
C ALA A 238 -13.83 -18.88 4.19
N ALA A 239 -14.76 -18.87 5.13
CA ALA A 239 -15.57 -20.03 5.50
C ALA A 239 -16.41 -20.56 4.32
N LYS A 240 -17.04 -19.66 3.55
CA LYS A 240 -17.80 -20.02 2.35
C LYS A 240 -16.91 -20.49 1.21
N ALA A 241 -15.71 -19.92 1.06
CA ALA A 241 -14.79 -20.22 -0.02
C ALA A 241 -14.15 -21.62 0.05
N VAL A 242 -14.28 -22.33 1.17
CA VAL A 242 -13.76 -23.71 1.31
C VAL A 242 -14.34 -24.65 0.26
N THR A 243 -15.59 -24.43 -0.16
CA THR A 243 -16.26 -25.23 -1.20
C THR A 243 -15.99 -24.72 -2.62
N HIS A 244 -15.20 -23.66 -2.79
CA HIS A 244 -14.87 -23.14 -4.11
C HIS A 244 -14.12 -24.20 -4.92
N PRO A 245 -14.41 -24.38 -6.23
CA PRO A 245 -13.79 -25.42 -7.05
C PRO A 245 -12.26 -25.39 -7.05
N ASP A 246 -11.65 -24.21 -7.14
CA ASP A 246 -10.17 -24.07 -7.07
C ASP A 246 -9.59 -24.50 -5.73
N VAL A 247 -10.21 -24.10 -4.62
CA VAL A 247 -9.77 -24.44 -3.26
C VAL A 247 -9.91 -25.94 -3.04
N SER A 248 -11.02 -26.52 -3.47
CA SER A 248 -11.27 -27.97 -3.39
C SER A 248 -10.31 -28.80 -4.26
N ARG A 249 -9.94 -28.28 -5.45
CA ARG A 249 -8.90 -28.91 -6.31
C ARG A 249 -7.54 -28.87 -5.65
N LEU A 250 -7.13 -27.72 -5.10
CA LEU A 250 -5.85 -27.61 -4.39
C LEU A 250 -5.79 -28.60 -3.23
N ARG A 251 -6.81 -28.61 -2.35
CA ARG A 251 -6.86 -29.51 -1.18
C ARG A 251 -6.69 -30.98 -1.55
N ARG A 252 -7.36 -31.43 -2.62
CA ARG A 252 -7.20 -32.81 -3.12
C ARG A 252 -5.80 -33.07 -3.65
N SER A 253 -5.21 -32.10 -4.35
CA SER A 253 -3.86 -32.23 -4.93
C SER A 253 -2.71 -32.19 -3.92
N LEU A 254 -2.98 -31.89 -2.65
CA LEU A 254 -1.96 -31.90 -1.60
C LEU A 254 -1.71 -33.30 -1.05
N ASN A 255 -2.59 -34.29 -1.28
CA ASN A 255 -2.39 -35.68 -0.84
C ASN A 255 -1.98 -35.83 0.65
N GLY A 256 -2.45 -34.93 1.52
CA GLY A 256 -2.11 -34.92 2.96
C GLY A 256 -0.95 -34.01 3.35
N GLU A 257 -0.26 -33.39 2.38
CA GLU A 257 0.73 -32.34 2.62
C GLU A 257 0.10 -31.13 3.33
N ARG A 258 0.89 -30.54 4.22
CA ARG A 258 0.62 -29.19 4.75
C ARG A 258 0.90 -28.16 3.68
N LEU A 259 0.24 -27.01 3.79
CA LEU A 259 0.36 -25.90 2.87
C LEU A 259 0.90 -24.68 3.60
N ALA A 260 2.04 -24.19 3.15
CA ALA A 260 2.45 -22.81 3.39
C ALA A 260 2.00 -21.93 2.21
N ILE A 261 1.63 -20.68 2.48
CA ILE A 261 1.17 -19.77 1.43
C ILE A 261 1.83 -18.40 1.53
N GLY A 262 2.31 -17.91 0.38
CA GLY A 262 2.74 -16.54 0.16
C GLY A 262 1.93 -15.92 -0.97
N VAL A 263 1.37 -14.74 -0.76
CA VAL A 263 0.58 -14.01 -1.78
C VAL A 263 1.04 -12.57 -1.82
N ASP A 264 1.62 -12.16 -2.94
CA ASP A 264 2.19 -10.83 -3.09
C ASP A 264 2.03 -10.34 -4.53
N ARG A 265 2.20 -9.04 -4.74
CA ARG A 265 2.61 -8.55 -6.05
C ARG A 265 4.05 -8.99 -6.30
N LEU A 266 4.39 -9.24 -7.56
CA LEU A 266 5.77 -9.46 -7.97
C LEU A 266 6.54 -8.14 -7.86
N ASP A 267 7.05 -7.85 -6.67
CA ASP A 267 7.61 -6.55 -6.28
C ASP A 267 8.81 -6.78 -5.35
N TYR A 268 9.89 -6.04 -5.57
CA TYR A 268 11.17 -6.27 -4.87
C TYR A 268 11.10 -5.93 -3.38
N SER A 269 10.07 -5.21 -2.93
CA SER A 269 9.78 -4.99 -1.52
C SER A 269 9.36 -6.28 -0.79
N LYS A 270 8.90 -7.32 -1.50
CA LYS A 270 8.19 -8.47 -0.90
C LYS A 270 9.06 -9.63 -0.45
N GLY A 271 10.39 -9.53 -0.64
CA GLY A 271 11.35 -10.51 -0.13
C GLY A 271 11.16 -11.92 -0.72
N LEU A 272 10.61 -12.04 -1.94
CA LEU A 272 10.26 -13.32 -2.56
C LEU A 272 11.46 -14.26 -2.72
N VAL A 273 12.61 -13.73 -3.13
CA VAL A 273 13.86 -14.48 -3.25
C VAL A 273 14.26 -15.07 -1.89
N ASN A 274 14.35 -14.22 -0.86
CA ASN A 274 14.72 -14.64 0.50
C ASN A 274 13.74 -15.67 1.07
N ARG A 275 12.43 -15.52 0.80
CA ARG A 275 11.41 -16.48 1.20
C ARG A 275 11.63 -17.84 0.57
N ILE A 276 11.83 -17.89 -0.74
CA ILE A 276 12.08 -19.15 -1.47
C ILE A 276 13.38 -19.79 -0.97
N SER A 277 14.44 -19.01 -0.77
CA SER A 277 15.69 -19.50 -0.19
C SER A 277 15.53 -20.04 1.23
N ALA A 278 14.65 -19.46 2.06
CA ALA A 278 14.39 -19.98 3.40
C ALA A 278 13.69 -21.35 3.36
N PHE A 279 12.79 -21.58 2.40
CA PHE A 279 12.19 -22.90 2.19
C PHE A 279 13.24 -23.93 1.72
N ASP A 280 14.10 -23.54 0.79
CA ASP A 280 15.22 -24.37 0.33
C ASP A 280 16.15 -24.80 1.48
N GLN A 281 16.56 -23.84 2.31
CA GLN A 281 17.37 -24.11 3.50
C GLN A 281 16.61 -24.94 4.54
N MET A 282 15.31 -24.70 4.75
CA MET A 282 14.50 -25.46 5.68
C MET A 282 14.47 -26.95 5.30
N TRP A 283 14.20 -27.29 4.03
CA TRP A 283 14.20 -28.70 3.60
C TRP A 283 15.59 -29.32 3.65
N THR A 284 16.64 -28.55 3.37
CA THR A 284 18.03 -29.02 3.48
C THR A 284 18.43 -29.34 4.93
N HIS A 285 18.10 -28.47 5.88
CA HIS A 285 18.44 -28.65 7.30
C HIS A 285 17.47 -29.56 8.06
N HIS A 286 16.24 -29.70 7.56
CA HIS A 286 15.20 -30.53 8.14
C HIS A 286 14.62 -31.49 7.09
N PRO A 287 15.37 -32.53 6.65
CA PRO A 287 14.91 -33.46 5.60
C PRO A 287 13.60 -34.18 5.94
N HIS A 288 13.27 -34.34 7.23
CA HIS A 288 12.01 -34.90 7.68
C HIS A 288 10.77 -34.06 7.34
N LEU A 289 10.95 -32.77 6.98
CA LEU A 289 9.88 -31.91 6.48
C LEU A 289 9.67 -32.04 4.96
N ALA A 290 10.63 -32.62 4.23
CA ALA A 290 10.45 -32.90 2.80
C ALA A 290 9.23 -33.79 2.59
N ARG A 291 8.45 -33.52 1.53
CA ARG A 291 7.19 -34.22 1.21
C ARG A 291 6.07 -34.09 2.26
N THR A 292 6.28 -33.34 3.34
CA THR A 292 5.23 -33.08 4.36
C THR A 292 4.58 -31.71 4.19
N VAL A 293 5.22 -30.81 3.46
CA VAL A 293 4.77 -29.43 3.25
C VAL A 293 5.15 -28.96 1.85
N SER A 294 4.27 -28.19 1.23
CA SER A 294 4.53 -27.45 -0.01
C SER A 294 4.28 -25.96 0.19
N LEU A 295 5.05 -25.10 -0.49
CA LEU A 295 4.81 -23.66 -0.58
C LEU A 295 3.95 -23.35 -1.81
N LEU A 296 2.79 -22.73 -1.63
CA LEU A 296 2.06 -22.05 -2.69
C LEU A 296 2.47 -20.57 -2.71
N GLN A 297 3.24 -20.17 -3.72
CA GLN A 297 3.58 -18.77 -3.94
C GLN A 297 2.75 -18.21 -5.09
N ILE A 298 1.81 -17.33 -4.78
CA ILE A 298 1.06 -16.55 -5.76
C ILE A 298 1.76 -15.19 -5.89
N ALA A 299 2.23 -14.88 -7.09
CA ALA A 299 2.84 -13.58 -7.41
C ALA A 299 2.03 -12.92 -8.54
N THR A 300 1.35 -11.83 -8.24
CA THR A 300 0.61 -11.09 -9.28
C THR A 300 1.57 -10.21 -10.06
N PRO A 301 1.65 -10.32 -11.41
CA PRO A 301 2.48 -9.43 -12.22
C PRO A 301 2.18 -7.96 -11.94
N SER A 302 3.23 -7.14 -11.88
CA SER A 302 3.13 -5.72 -11.58
C SER A 302 4.24 -4.97 -12.32
N ARG A 303 3.90 -3.84 -12.95
CA ARG A 303 4.87 -2.88 -13.52
C ARG A 303 5.92 -3.51 -14.46
N GLY A 304 5.48 -4.41 -15.33
CA GLY A 304 6.39 -5.18 -16.21
C GLY A 304 7.23 -4.35 -17.19
N ALA A 305 6.89 -3.08 -17.42
CA ALA A 305 7.68 -2.16 -18.23
C ALA A 305 8.95 -1.66 -17.53
N ILE A 306 9.03 -1.77 -16.19
CA ILE A 306 10.20 -1.34 -15.41
C ILE A 306 11.19 -2.51 -15.28
N GLU A 307 12.43 -2.30 -15.72
CA GLU A 307 13.48 -3.34 -15.80
C GLU A 307 13.68 -4.10 -14.48
N ALA A 308 13.69 -3.40 -13.34
CA ALA A 308 13.88 -4.00 -12.02
C ALA A 308 12.81 -5.09 -11.70
N TYR A 309 11.58 -4.93 -12.20
CA TYR A 309 10.50 -5.91 -12.02
C TYR A 309 10.70 -7.12 -12.95
N GLY A 310 11.12 -6.88 -14.20
CA GLY A 310 11.46 -7.96 -15.14
C GLY A 310 12.64 -8.82 -14.68
N LYS A 311 13.66 -8.18 -14.09
CA LYS A 311 14.78 -8.89 -13.45
C LYS A 311 14.32 -9.73 -12.27
N LEU A 312 13.53 -9.16 -11.36
CA LEU A 312 12.98 -9.90 -10.22
C LEU A 312 12.14 -11.10 -10.68
N GLN A 313 11.29 -10.93 -11.69
CA GLN A 313 10.50 -12.02 -12.26
C GLN A 313 11.37 -13.19 -12.72
N SER A 314 12.45 -12.88 -13.43
CA SER A 314 13.40 -13.86 -13.94
C SER A 314 14.14 -14.56 -12.80
N ASP A 315 14.61 -13.79 -11.81
CA ASP A 315 15.31 -14.32 -10.64
C ASP A 315 14.42 -15.26 -9.82
N VAL A 316 13.16 -14.88 -9.58
CA VAL A 316 12.18 -15.71 -8.86
C VAL A 316 11.88 -16.99 -9.64
N ALA A 317 11.60 -16.89 -10.95
CA ALA A 317 11.27 -18.06 -11.76
C ALA A 317 12.44 -19.07 -11.82
N ARG A 318 13.67 -18.57 -11.99
CA ARG A 318 14.87 -19.39 -11.97
C ARG A 318 15.05 -20.07 -10.61
N LEU A 319 14.96 -19.31 -9.52
CA LEU A 319 15.14 -19.87 -8.18
C LEU A 319 14.08 -20.93 -7.84
N VAL A 320 12.82 -20.72 -8.22
CA VAL A 320 11.77 -21.74 -8.07
C VAL A 320 12.14 -23.02 -8.83
N SER A 321 12.62 -22.88 -10.07
CA SER A 321 13.06 -24.03 -10.88
C SER A 321 14.22 -24.77 -10.21
N ASP A 322 15.23 -24.04 -9.71
CA ASP A 322 16.39 -24.62 -9.05
C ASP A 322 16.01 -25.38 -7.77
N VAL A 323 15.15 -24.80 -6.94
CA VAL A 323 14.70 -25.41 -5.68
C VAL A 323 13.79 -26.63 -5.94
N ASN A 324 12.86 -26.53 -6.89
CA ASN A 324 12.04 -27.66 -7.28
C ASN A 324 12.86 -28.80 -7.91
N GLY A 325 13.90 -28.49 -8.69
CA GLY A 325 14.80 -29.50 -9.24
C GLY A 325 15.65 -30.20 -8.18
N ARG A 326 15.97 -29.51 -7.08
CA ARG A 326 16.78 -30.06 -5.98
C ARG A 326 15.97 -30.95 -5.03
N HIS A 327 14.76 -30.54 -4.67
CA HIS A 327 13.95 -31.20 -3.64
C HIS A 327 12.75 -31.98 -4.21
N GLY A 328 12.33 -31.69 -5.43
CA GLY A 328 11.13 -32.27 -6.01
C GLY A 328 11.25 -33.76 -6.31
N GLU A 329 10.12 -34.43 -6.27
CA GLU A 329 9.98 -35.86 -6.55
C GLU A 329 8.87 -36.06 -7.59
N VAL A 330 8.76 -37.29 -8.14
CA VAL A 330 7.74 -37.61 -9.16
C VAL A 330 6.31 -37.25 -8.72
N ASP A 331 6.04 -37.37 -7.41
CA ASP A 331 4.75 -37.13 -6.79
C ASP A 331 4.70 -35.87 -5.89
N TRP A 332 5.78 -35.08 -5.82
CA TRP A 332 5.86 -33.91 -4.94
C TRP A 332 6.50 -32.70 -5.63
N THR A 333 5.80 -31.57 -5.60
CA THR A 333 6.31 -30.27 -6.06
C THR A 333 6.48 -29.33 -4.86
N PRO A 334 7.72 -29.09 -4.39
CA PRO A 334 7.99 -28.31 -3.17
C PRO A 334 7.43 -26.89 -3.23
N ILE A 335 7.62 -26.20 -4.36
CA ILE A 335 7.14 -24.84 -4.58
C ILE A 335 6.19 -24.80 -5.77
N ARG A 336 4.92 -24.55 -5.47
CA ARG A 336 3.84 -24.31 -6.42
C ARG A 336 3.78 -22.81 -6.72
N TYR A 337 4.48 -22.36 -7.76
CA TYR A 337 4.57 -20.95 -8.14
C TYR A 337 3.53 -20.57 -9.20
N LEU A 338 2.75 -19.52 -8.94
CA LEU A 338 1.73 -19.01 -9.84
C LEU A 338 1.92 -17.52 -10.09
N ASN A 339 2.35 -17.18 -11.31
CA ASN A 339 2.53 -15.81 -11.76
C ASN A 339 1.23 -15.19 -12.32
N LYS A 340 0.16 -15.18 -11.50
CA LYS A 340 -1.15 -14.62 -11.86
C LYS A 340 -1.95 -14.22 -10.62
N GLY A 341 -2.91 -13.31 -10.80
CA GLY A 341 -3.84 -12.91 -9.75
C GLY A 341 -5.00 -13.89 -9.56
N PHE A 342 -5.64 -13.81 -8.39
CA PHE A 342 -6.85 -14.55 -8.04
C PHE A 342 -7.87 -13.60 -7.40
N GLY A 343 -9.16 -13.91 -7.55
CA GLY A 343 -10.23 -13.17 -6.86
C GLY A 343 -10.16 -13.36 -5.34
N GLN A 344 -10.66 -12.37 -4.59
CA GLN A 344 -10.54 -12.32 -3.12
C GLN A 344 -11.17 -13.53 -2.44
N ALA A 345 -12.31 -14.03 -2.95
CA ALA A 345 -12.96 -15.23 -2.41
C ALA A 345 -12.05 -16.47 -2.52
N VAL A 346 -11.36 -16.65 -3.65
CA VAL A 346 -10.42 -17.78 -3.82
C VAL A 346 -9.27 -17.64 -2.84
N LEU A 347 -8.65 -16.46 -2.76
CA LEU A 347 -7.55 -16.20 -1.81
C LEU A 347 -7.97 -16.47 -0.36
N ALA A 348 -9.15 -16.01 0.06
CA ALA A 348 -9.67 -16.25 1.40
C ALA A 348 -9.78 -17.76 1.72
N GLY A 349 -10.28 -18.57 0.78
CA GLY A 349 -10.34 -20.03 0.93
C GLY A 349 -8.96 -20.70 0.93
N LEU A 350 -8.01 -20.18 0.15
CA LEU A 350 -6.62 -20.64 0.14
C LEU A 350 -5.91 -20.33 1.47
N TYR A 351 -6.07 -19.12 2.00
CA TYR A 351 -5.54 -18.72 3.32
C TYR A 351 -6.08 -19.62 4.43
N ARG A 352 -7.39 -19.89 4.41
CA ARG A 352 -8.04 -20.79 5.39
C ARG A 352 -7.56 -22.24 5.29
N THR A 353 -7.08 -22.66 4.12
CA THR A 353 -6.53 -24.01 3.89
C THR A 353 -5.09 -24.13 4.36
N ALA A 354 -4.33 -23.03 4.38
CA ALA A 354 -2.90 -23.01 4.64
C ALA A 354 -2.57 -23.01 6.15
N GLN A 355 -1.74 -23.97 6.57
CA GLN A 355 -1.26 -24.09 7.95
C GLN A 355 -0.24 -23.01 8.30
N VAL A 356 0.45 -22.42 7.30
CA VAL A 356 1.40 -21.33 7.53
C VAL A 356 1.19 -20.21 6.50
N GLY A 357 0.94 -19.00 6.98
CA GLY A 357 0.96 -17.77 6.17
C GLY A 357 2.36 -17.17 6.23
N VAL A 358 3.00 -16.97 5.08
CA VAL A 358 4.39 -16.50 5.00
C VAL A 358 4.43 -15.12 4.37
N VAL A 359 4.50 -14.11 5.21
CA VAL A 359 4.45 -12.71 4.82
C VAL A 359 5.76 -12.04 5.21
N THR A 360 6.75 -12.11 4.31
CA THR A 360 8.14 -11.74 4.63
C THR A 360 8.68 -10.59 3.77
N PRO A 361 7.97 -9.44 3.66
CA PRO A 361 8.49 -8.31 2.92
C PRO A 361 9.75 -7.74 3.56
N LEU A 362 10.68 -7.22 2.75
CA LEU A 362 11.86 -6.50 3.20
C LEU A 362 11.46 -5.18 3.87
N HIS A 363 10.49 -4.47 3.30
CA HIS A 363 9.83 -3.30 3.88
C HIS A 363 8.40 -3.21 3.33
N ASP A 364 7.41 -2.90 4.18
CA ASP A 364 6.02 -2.78 3.77
C ASP A 364 5.25 -1.84 4.72
N GLY A 365 4.50 -0.89 4.18
CA GLY A 365 3.82 0.12 4.99
C GLY A 365 2.80 -0.49 5.95
N MET A 366 2.14 -1.57 5.54
CA MET A 366 1.24 -2.33 6.43
C MET A 366 1.28 -3.83 6.15
N ASN A 367 0.98 -4.22 4.90
CA ASN A 367 0.69 -5.59 4.48
C ASN A 367 -0.67 -6.15 4.96
N LEU A 368 -1.73 -5.90 4.17
CA LEU A 368 -3.07 -6.43 4.46
C LEU A 368 -3.18 -7.95 4.29
N VAL A 369 -2.31 -8.59 3.50
CA VAL A 369 -2.31 -10.05 3.33
C VAL A 369 -2.04 -10.76 4.67
N ALA A 370 -1.20 -10.20 5.53
CA ALA A 370 -1.02 -10.70 6.90
C ALA A 370 -2.33 -10.68 7.70
N LYS A 371 -3.06 -9.56 7.65
CA LYS A 371 -4.34 -9.38 8.35
C LYS A 371 -5.41 -10.31 7.79
N GLU A 372 -5.50 -10.40 6.47
CA GLU A 372 -6.43 -11.30 5.74
C GLU A 372 -6.13 -12.77 6.05
N TYR A 373 -4.86 -13.17 6.11
CA TYR A 373 -4.47 -14.53 6.48
C TYR A 373 -4.99 -14.91 7.86
N VAL A 374 -4.78 -14.04 8.86
CA VAL A 374 -5.29 -14.25 10.23
C VAL A 374 -6.81 -14.31 10.21
N ALA A 375 -7.49 -13.33 9.60
CA ALA A 375 -8.95 -13.30 9.53
C ALA A 375 -9.56 -14.54 8.84
N ALA A 376 -8.86 -15.15 7.89
CA ALA A 376 -9.34 -16.35 7.19
C ALA A 376 -9.36 -17.63 8.04
N GLN A 377 -8.59 -17.69 9.13
CA GLN A 377 -8.32 -18.93 9.84
C GLN A 377 -9.56 -19.53 10.52
N ASN A 378 -9.56 -20.85 10.70
CA ASN A 378 -10.55 -21.54 11.52
C ASN A 378 -10.14 -21.45 13.00
N PRO A 379 -10.93 -20.83 13.90
CA PRO A 379 -10.58 -20.74 15.32
C PRO A 379 -10.33 -22.09 16.02
N SER A 380 -10.94 -23.18 15.51
CA SER A 380 -10.76 -24.52 16.06
C SER A 380 -9.43 -25.17 15.66
N ASP A 381 -8.85 -24.76 14.54
CA ASP A 381 -7.58 -25.27 14.02
C ASP A 381 -6.88 -24.20 13.16
N PRO A 382 -6.41 -23.10 13.76
CA PRO A 382 -5.88 -21.96 13.00
C PRO A 382 -4.43 -22.20 12.59
N GLY A 383 -4.03 -21.74 11.41
CA GLY A 383 -2.63 -21.75 11.00
C GLY A 383 -1.76 -20.74 11.77
N VAL A 384 -0.48 -20.68 11.38
CA VAL A 384 0.54 -19.80 11.99
C VAL A 384 0.95 -18.73 10.99
N LEU A 385 0.98 -17.47 11.43
CA LEU A 385 1.53 -16.38 10.65
C LEU A 385 3.03 -16.23 10.93
N VAL A 386 3.86 -16.33 9.90
CA VAL A 386 5.26 -15.92 9.89
C VAL A 386 5.33 -14.55 9.21
N LEU A 387 5.75 -13.53 9.95
CA LEU A 387 5.63 -12.13 9.53
C LEU A 387 6.97 -11.40 9.62
N SER A 388 7.33 -10.66 8.58
CA SER A 388 8.49 -9.75 8.65
C SER A 388 8.26 -8.69 9.72
N LYS A 389 9.27 -8.46 10.56
CA LYS A 389 9.28 -7.33 11.51
C LYS A 389 9.30 -5.95 10.82
N PHE A 390 9.52 -5.90 9.51
CA PHE A 390 9.55 -4.69 8.69
C PHE A 390 8.23 -4.43 7.92
N ALA A 391 7.19 -5.21 8.19
CA ALA A 391 5.83 -4.88 7.78
C ALA A 391 5.14 -4.05 8.88
N GLY A 392 4.42 -2.99 8.52
CA GLY A 392 3.65 -2.20 9.50
C GLY A 392 2.68 -3.05 10.34
N ALA A 393 2.10 -4.12 9.76
CA ALA A 393 1.24 -5.06 10.47
C ALA A 393 1.94 -5.75 11.64
N ALA A 394 3.28 -5.83 11.68
CA ALA A 394 4.02 -6.41 12.80
C ALA A 394 3.90 -5.59 14.09
N LYS A 395 3.56 -4.29 14.00
CA LYS A 395 3.27 -3.44 15.15
C LYS A 395 1.96 -3.84 15.85
N GLU A 396 1.07 -4.53 15.14
CA GLU A 396 -0.23 -4.96 15.65
C GLU A 396 -0.25 -6.48 15.87
N LEU A 397 0.23 -7.26 14.92
CA LEU A 397 0.24 -8.74 14.92
C LEU A 397 1.49 -9.31 15.62
N ASP A 398 1.80 -8.81 16.81
CA ASP A 398 2.97 -9.20 17.62
C ASP A 398 2.99 -10.67 18.07
N ALA A 399 1.84 -11.35 18.11
CA ALA A 399 1.76 -12.78 18.39
C ALA A 399 2.10 -13.67 17.18
N ALA A 400 2.36 -13.09 16.00
CA ALA A 400 2.95 -13.78 14.86
C ALA A 400 4.39 -14.25 15.19
N LEU A 401 4.91 -15.18 14.40
CA LEU A 401 6.34 -15.48 14.42
C LEU A 401 7.09 -14.42 13.62
N LEU A 402 7.60 -13.41 14.32
CA LEU A 402 8.32 -12.31 13.71
C LEU A 402 9.70 -12.74 13.21
N VAL A 403 10.02 -12.41 11.96
CA VAL A 403 11.31 -12.73 11.34
C VAL A 403 12.01 -11.50 10.78
N ASN A 404 13.34 -11.57 10.73
CA ASN A 404 14.14 -10.69 9.89
C ASN A 404 14.30 -11.34 8.51
N PRO A 405 13.70 -10.80 7.43
CA PRO A 405 13.81 -11.38 6.09
C PRO A 405 15.23 -11.36 5.50
N HIS A 406 16.16 -10.61 6.09
CA HIS A 406 17.58 -10.66 5.73
C HIS A 406 18.32 -11.87 6.36
N ASP A 407 17.77 -12.48 7.41
CA ASP A 407 18.29 -13.70 8.03
C ASP A 407 17.55 -14.92 7.47
N VAL A 408 18.00 -15.40 6.31
CA VAL A 408 17.36 -16.53 5.60
C VAL A 408 17.39 -17.80 6.44
N ASP A 409 18.50 -18.07 7.15
CA ASP A 409 18.61 -19.24 8.03
C ASP A 409 17.67 -19.11 9.25
N GLY A 410 17.53 -17.91 9.81
CA GLY A 410 16.54 -17.61 10.85
C GLY A 410 15.11 -17.80 10.38
N MET A 411 14.79 -17.38 9.16
CA MET A 411 13.49 -17.67 8.55
C MET A 411 13.26 -19.17 8.40
N ALA A 412 14.25 -19.93 7.92
CA ALA A 412 14.15 -21.38 7.77
C ALA A 412 13.84 -22.09 9.10
N ARG A 413 14.54 -21.73 10.18
CA ARG A 413 14.26 -22.25 11.54
C ARG A 413 12.86 -21.87 12.02
N THR A 414 12.43 -20.65 11.74
CA THR A 414 11.09 -20.16 12.14
C THR A 414 9.97 -20.86 11.37
N LEU A 415 10.16 -21.14 10.08
CA LEU A 415 9.23 -21.91 9.27
C LEU A 415 9.09 -23.35 9.81
N ALA A 416 10.20 -24.00 10.16
CA ALA A 416 10.17 -25.32 10.79
C ALA A 416 9.40 -25.28 12.13
N THR A 417 9.59 -24.22 12.92
CA THR A 417 8.87 -24.00 14.17
C THR A 417 7.37 -23.82 13.93
N ALA A 418 6.98 -23.00 12.93
CA ALA A 418 5.59 -22.78 12.56
C ALA A 418 4.89 -24.09 12.19
N LEU A 419 5.57 -24.96 11.42
CA LEU A 419 5.04 -26.26 11.02
C LEU A 419 4.93 -27.24 12.19
N ALA A 420 5.82 -27.18 13.17
CA ALA A 420 5.79 -28.05 14.34
C ALA A 420 4.84 -27.55 15.46
N MET A 421 4.25 -26.36 15.32
CA MET A 421 3.55 -25.68 16.41
C MET A 421 2.31 -26.46 16.91
N PRO A 422 2.23 -26.77 18.23
CA PRO A 422 1.06 -27.45 18.80
C PRO A 422 -0.22 -26.62 18.68
N LEU A 423 -1.36 -27.30 18.53
CA LEU A 423 -2.68 -26.66 18.37
C LEU A 423 -2.98 -25.61 19.46
N THR A 424 -2.64 -25.90 20.71
CA THR A 424 -2.86 -24.99 21.84
C THR A 424 -2.14 -23.65 21.62
N GLU A 425 -0.87 -23.69 21.20
CA GLU A 425 -0.10 -22.47 20.94
C GLU A 425 -0.64 -21.72 19.71
N ARG A 426 -1.00 -22.45 18.65
CA ARG A 426 -1.62 -21.84 17.45
C ARG A 426 -2.90 -21.07 17.80
N ARG A 427 -3.77 -21.66 18.62
CA ARG A 427 -5.00 -21.01 19.09
C ARG A 427 -4.73 -19.78 19.94
N MET A 428 -3.79 -19.84 20.88
CA MET A 428 -3.41 -18.67 21.69
C MET A 428 -2.93 -17.50 20.82
N ARG A 429 -2.04 -17.76 19.86
CA ARG A 429 -1.53 -16.73 18.95
C ARG A 429 -2.62 -16.17 18.04
N TYR A 430 -3.46 -17.04 17.50
CA TYR A 430 -4.60 -16.63 16.67
C TYR A 430 -5.56 -15.72 17.44
N GLU A 431 -5.99 -16.10 18.64
CA GLU A 431 -6.94 -15.32 19.44
C GLU A 431 -6.38 -13.93 19.80
N ALA A 432 -5.09 -13.85 20.13
CA ALA A 432 -4.42 -12.58 20.38
C ALA A 432 -4.44 -11.66 19.15
N MET A 433 -4.15 -12.20 17.96
CA MET A 433 -4.12 -11.43 16.71
C MET A 433 -5.52 -11.05 16.22
N ILE A 434 -6.49 -11.97 16.23
CA ILE A 434 -7.85 -11.70 15.73
C ILE A 434 -8.59 -10.70 16.62
N GLY A 435 -8.31 -10.68 17.93
CA GLY A 435 -8.83 -9.66 18.84
C GLY A 435 -8.45 -8.24 18.38
N LYS A 436 -7.16 -8.02 18.09
CA LYS A 436 -6.67 -6.72 17.60
C LYS A 436 -7.26 -6.33 16.25
N LEU A 437 -7.44 -7.29 15.33
CA LEU A 437 -8.04 -7.03 14.02
C LEU A 437 -9.52 -6.65 14.10
N ARG A 438 -10.25 -7.11 15.12
CA ARG A 438 -11.65 -6.74 15.37
C ARG A 438 -11.78 -5.32 15.90
N GLU A 439 -10.85 -4.90 16.75
CA GLU A 439 -10.83 -3.55 17.32
C GLU A 439 -10.43 -2.48 16.29
N ARG A 440 -9.50 -2.83 15.38
CA ARG A 440 -8.93 -1.90 14.39
C ARG A 440 -9.41 -2.22 12.98
N SER A 441 -10.71 -1.98 12.77
CA SER A 441 -11.36 -2.20 11.48
C SER A 441 -10.99 -1.12 10.46
N ILE A 442 -11.30 -1.38 9.19
CA ILE A 442 -11.11 -0.38 8.14
C ILE A 442 -12.04 0.83 8.29
N GLN A 443 -13.22 0.62 8.88
CA GLN A 443 -14.18 1.67 9.19
C GLN A 443 -13.66 2.58 10.30
N GLN A 444 -12.95 2.02 11.28
CA GLN A 444 -12.31 2.81 12.34
C GLN A 444 -11.19 3.68 11.75
N TRP A 445 -10.31 3.11 10.91
CA TRP A 445 -9.27 3.88 10.20
C TRP A 445 -9.86 5.07 9.42
N PHE A 446 -10.98 4.86 8.72
CA PHE A 446 -11.68 5.93 8.03
C PHE A 446 -12.20 7.00 8.99
N ALA A 447 -12.90 6.59 10.05
CA ALA A 447 -13.49 7.51 11.02
C ALA A 447 -12.42 8.35 11.71
N ASP A 448 -11.35 7.72 12.21
CA ASP A 448 -10.25 8.37 12.91
C ASP A 448 -9.56 9.43 12.05
N PHE A 449 -9.28 9.11 10.77
CA PHE A 449 -8.65 10.07 9.87
C PHE A 449 -9.55 11.27 9.60
N ILE A 450 -10.85 11.03 9.37
CA ILE A 450 -11.81 12.09 9.04
C ILE A 450 -12.08 12.99 10.24
N GLU A 451 -12.18 12.43 11.45
CA GLU A 451 -12.27 13.20 12.69
C GLU A 451 -11.04 14.08 12.87
N ALA A 452 -9.83 13.51 12.73
CA ALA A 452 -8.59 14.27 12.86
C ALA A 452 -8.45 15.38 11.80
N LEU A 453 -8.95 15.18 10.58
CA LEU A 453 -8.94 16.18 9.51
C LEU A 453 -9.92 17.33 9.79
N GLN A 454 -11.05 17.05 10.46
CA GLN A 454 -11.99 18.08 10.89
C GLN A 454 -11.41 18.90 12.04
N ASP A 455 -10.77 18.23 13.01
CA ASP A 455 -10.13 18.89 14.14
C ASP A 455 -8.94 19.77 13.73
N SER A 456 -8.18 19.37 12.70
CA SER A 456 -7.08 20.19 12.20
C SER A 456 -7.56 21.56 11.70
N GLN A 457 -8.79 21.67 11.19
CA GLN A 457 -9.39 22.93 10.76
C GLN A 457 -9.77 23.83 11.95
N ALA A 458 -10.37 23.24 13.00
CA ALA A 458 -10.82 23.99 14.17
C ALA A 458 -9.67 24.66 14.94
N ASP A 459 -8.45 24.13 14.82
CA ASP A 459 -7.24 24.71 15.39
C ASP A 459 -6.67 25.85 14.54
N THR A 460 -6.82 25.81 13.20
CA THR A 460 -6.35 26.87 12.29
C THR A 460 -7.14 28.16 12.46
N ASP A 461 -8.45 28.06 12.72
CA ASP A 461 -9.34 29.22 12.93
C ASP A 461 -9.08 29.97 14.25
N LYS A 462 -8.34 29.38 15.19
CA LYS A 462 -8.15 29.93 16.55
C LYS A 462 -6.85 30.70 16.77
N ALA A 463 -5.90 30.74 15.83
CA ALA A 463 -4.60 31.37 16.02
C ALA A 463 -4.17 32.23 14.81
N PRO A 464 -4.03 33.57 14.95
CA PRO A 464 -3.37 34.38 13.92
C PRO A 464 -1.90 33.97 13.81
N MET A 465 -1.41 33.75 12.59
CA MET A 465 0.02 33.55 12.34
C MET A 465 0.80 34.85 12.61
N ALA A 466 1.81 34.79 13.47
CA ALA A 466 2.89 35.75 13.44
C ALA A 466 3.73 35.50 12.16
N PRO A 467 4.23 36.54 11.46
CA PRO A 467 5.14 36.34 10.34
C PRO A 467 6.35 35.52 10.79
N LEU A 468 6.69 34.46 10.06
CA LEU A 468 7.95 33.76 10.23
C LEU A 468 9.07 34.71 9.76
N GLU A 469 9.72 35.40 10.69
CA GLU A 469 10.97 36.12 10.40
C GLU A 469 12.06 35.07 10.05
N ASP A 470 12.77 35.29 8.95
CA ASP A 470 13.92 34.48 8.47
C ASP A 470 13.65 33.03 7.98
N SER A 471 12.52 32.76 7.31
CA SER A 471 12.41 31.54 6.50
C SER A 471 13.02 31.73 5.10
N PRO A 472 13.82 30.78 4.57
CA PRO A 472 14.28 30.82 3.18
C PRO A 472 13.08 30.90 2.22
N PRO A 473 13.23 31.52 1.03
CA PRO A 473 12.14 31.60 0.06
C PRO A 473 11.67 30.19 -0.34
N ALA A 474 10.35 30.01 -0.45
CA ALA A 474 9.75 28.74 -0.86
C ALA A 474 10.38 28.25 -2.17
N LEU A 475 10.81 26.99 -2.21
CA LEU A 475 11.41 26.39 -3.40
C LEU A 475 10.37 25.89 -4.38
N TRP A 476 9.10 25.81 -3.96
CA TRP A 476 7.97 25.52 -4.83
C TRP A 476 7.68 26.73 -5.72
N PRO A 477 8.08 26.73 -7.01
CA PRO A 477 7.84 27.88 -7.86
C PRO A 477 6.34 27.93 -8.16
N LEU A 478 5.70 29.04 -7.76
CA LEU A 478 4.36 29.37 -8.23
C LEU A 478 4.37 29.30 -9.76
N ARG A 479 3.60 28.36 -10.32
CA ARG A 479 3.38 28.36 -11.77
C ARG A 479 2.67 29.67 -12.10
N THR A 480 3.37 30.58 -12.79
CA THR A 480 2.73 31.80 -13.27
C THR A 480 1.55 31.38 -14.14
N ALA A 481 0.36 31.89 -13.80
CA ALA A 481 -0.86 31.72 -14.59
C ALA A 481 -0.65 32.40 -15.96
N GLY A 482 0.05 31.72 -16.86
CA GLY A 482 0.68 32.30 -18.03
C GLY A 482 0.77 31.33 -19.19
N SER A 483 -0.19 30.41 -19.31
CA SER A 483 -0.52 29.75 -20.58
C SER A 483 -1.98 29.30 -20.54
N ALA A 484 -2.87 30.28 -20.62
CA ALA A 484 -4.26 30.04 -20.95
C ALA A 484 -4.35 29.46 -22.37
N VAL A 485 -4.15 28.15 -22.51
CA VAL A 485 -4.84 27.40 -23.54
C VAL A 485 -6.28 27.32 -23.06
N ARG A 486 -7.11 28.24 -23.57
CA ARG A 486 -8.57 28.14 -23.45
C ARG A 486 -8.98 26.80 -24.05
N LEU A 487 -9.25 25.81 -23.20
CA LEU A 487 -10.02 24.63 -23.57
C LEU A 487 -11.49 25.01 -23.35
N HIS A 488 -12.13 25.37 -24.47
CA HIS A 488 -13.59 25.45 -24.57
C HIS A 488 -14.22 24.07 -24.54
#